data_AF-A0A3C0AHG5-F1
#
_entry.id   AF-A0A3C0AHG5-F1
#
_cell.length_a   1.000
_cell.length_b   1.000
_cell.length_c   1.000
_cell.angle_alpha   90.00
_cell.angle_beta   90.00
_cell.angle_gamma   90.00
#
_symmetry.space_group_name_H-M   'P 1'
#
loop_
_entity.id
_entity.type
_entity.pdbx_description
1 polymer ?
#
loop_
_entity_poly.entity_id
_entity_poly.type
_entity_poly.pdbx_seq_one_letter_code
_entity_poly.pdbx_strand_id
1 'polypeptide(L)'
;MKRPFWSSLILLAGISILTASNATAADTIYQYDGSSPLLGDVTGYTKTELTLKRGASDVKIPANEIERVRWDGEPPQLNIARNQEQNGNYAAALEEYKKAEGSASPNLKKSLQFMVARATARSAK
;
A
#
# COMPACT_ATOMS: atom_id res chain seq x y z
N MET A 1 -39.83 16.19 -60.00
CA MET A 1 -39.33 16.12 -58.61
C MET A 1 -38.62 14.78 -58.41
N LYS A 2 -37.28 14.77 -58.38
CA LYS A 2 -36.47 13.55 -58.24
C LYS A 2 -35.75 13.59 -56.88
N ARG A 3 -35.92 12.55 -56.07
CA ARG A 3 -35.23 12.37 -54.78
C ARG A 3 -33.81 11.83 -55.04
N PRO A 4 -32.75 12.36 -54.40
CA PRO A 4 -31.46 11.71 -54.42
C PRO A 4 -31.36 10.67 -53.30
N PHE A 5 -31.17 9.42 -53.74
CA PHE A 5 -30.68 8.30 -52.97
C PHE A 5 -29.15 8.39 -52.98
N TRP A 6 -28.48 8.52 -51.84
CA TRP A 6 -27.24 7.79 -51.55
C TRP A 6 -26.77 7.99 -50.11
N SER A 7 -27.13 6.99 -49.31
CA SER A 7 -26.50 6.62 -48.06
C SER A 7 -25.02 6.28 -48.30
N SER A 8 -24.15 6.80 -47.44
CA SER A 8 -22.97 6.13 -46.87
C SER A 8 -21.90 7.19 -46.57
N LEU A 9 -21.81 7.61 -45.30
CA LEU A 9 -20.58 8.18 -44.78
C LEU A 9 -20.25 7.47 -43.48
N ILE A 10 -19.30 6.56 -43.66
CA ILE A 10 -18.60 5.67 -42.73
C ILE A 10 -18.45 6.28 -41.33
N LEU A 11 -19.07 5.59 -40.35
CA LEU A 11 -18.87 5.80 -38.93
C LEU A 11 -17.50 5.21 -38.55
N LEU A 12 -16.45 6.02 -38.55
CA LEU A 12 -15.12 5.60 -38.11
C LEU A 12 -15.09 5.58 -36.57
N ALA A 13 -15.50 4.45 -35.98
CA ALA A 13 -15.38 4.21 -34.55
C ALA A 13 -13.91 3.95 -34.19
N GLY A 14 -13.21 4.98 -33.73
CA GLY A 14 -11.88 4.86 -33.16
C GLY A 14 -11.91 4.10 -31.83
N ILE A 15 -11.48 2.84 -31.85
CA ILE A 15 -11.20 2.05 -30.64
C ILE A 15 -9.97 2.69 -30.00
N SER A 16 -10.20 3.57 -29.03
CA SER A 16 -9.14 4.06 -28.15
C SER A 16 -8.79 2.93 -27.18
N ILE A 17 -7.62 2.32 -27.37
CA ILE A 17 -7.05 1.39 -26.41
C ILE A 17 -6.78 2.19 -25.13
N LEU A 18 -7.61 2.00 -24.10
CA LEU A 18 -7.28 2.42 -22.75
C LEU A 18 -6.06 1.61 -22.33
N THR A 19 -4.88 2.19 -22.48
CA THR A 19 -3.69 1.72 -21.79
C THR A 19 -3.93 1.98 -20.31
N ALA A 20 -4.35 0.93 -19.59
CA ALA A 20 -4.37 0.95 -18.14
C ALA A 20 -2.94 1.21 -17.66
N SER A 21 -2.65 2.45 -17.32
CA SER A 21 -1.41 2.80 -16.65
C SER A 21 -1.45 2.05 -15.33
N ASN A 22 -0.53 1.10 -15.12
CA ASN A 22 -0.31 0.52 -13.81
C ASN A 22 0.17 1.68 -12.91
N ALA A 23 -0.77 2.34 -12.25
CA ALA A 23 -0.46 3.27 -11.19
C ALA A 23 0.14 2.44 -10.06
N THR A 24 1.48 2.36 -10.02
CA THR A 24 2.20 1.86 -8.85
C THR A 24 1.81 2.80 -7.70
N ALA A 25 1.11 2.27 -6.70
CA ALA A 25 0.75 3.10 -5.56
C ALA A 25 2.03 3.38 -4.76
N ALA A 26 2.21 4.58 -4.26
CA ALA A 26 3.35 4.89 -3.42
C ALA A 26 3.14 4.32 -2.00
N ASP A 27 4.24 4.06 -1.28
CA ASP A 27 4.15 3.82 0.16
C ASP A 27 3.52 5.04 0.84
N THR A 28 2.76 4.80 1.91
CA THR A 28 2.06 5.85 2.66
C THR A 28 2.46 5.82 4.12
N ILE A 29 2.97 6.93 4.63
CA ILE A 29 3.35 7.12 6.03
C ILE A 29 2.25 7.87 6.76
N TYR A 30 1.74 7.29 7.83
CA TYR A 30 0.83 7.91 8.78
C TYR A 30 1.62 8.35 10.01
N GLN A 31 1.42 9.58 10.46
CA GLN A 31 2.11 10.18 11.60
C GLN A 31 1.17 10.38 12.78
N TYR A 32 1.71 10.33 14.00
CA TYR A 32 0.93 10.49 15.22
C TYR A 32 0.35 11.89 15.44
N ASP A 33 0.88 12.90 14.77
CA ASP A 33 0.46 14.30 14.90
C ASP A 33 -0.87 14.61 14.18
N GLY A 34 -1.46 13.63 13.50
CA GLY A 34 -2.70 13.80 12.73
C GLY A 34 -2.53 14.61 11.44
N SER A 35 -1.29 14.85 11.01
CA SER A 35 -1.00 15.48 9.72
C SER A 35 -1.46 14.60 8.55
N SER A 36 -1.52 15.21 7.36
CA SER A 36 -1.88 14.49 6.15
C SER A 36 -0.85 13.39 5.85
N PRO A 37 -1.28 12.17 5.46
CA PRO A 37 -0.35 11.08 5.18
C PRO A 37 0.67 11.45 4.11
N LEU A 38 1.91 11.02 4.29
CA LEU A 38 3.01 11.28 3.35
C LEU A 38 3.13 10.13 2.36
N LEU A 39 2.96 10.42 1.07
CA LEU A 39 3.13 9.47 -0.02
C LEU A 39 4.52 9.58 -0.63
N GLY A 40 5.18 8.44 -0.88
CA GLY A 40 6.47 8.33 -1.54
C GLY A 40 7.02 6.91 -1.51
N ASP A 41 8.26 6.72 -1.94
CA ASP A 41 8.94 5.41 -1.89
C ASP A 41 9.88 5.36 -0.68
N VAL A 42 9.77 4.33 0.17
CA VAL A 42 10.73 4.16 1.26
C VAL A 42 12.04 3.64 0.71
N THR A 43 13.07 4.49 0.70
CA THR A 43 14.40 4.16 0.15
C THR A 43 15.39 3.67 1.20
N GLY A 44 15.11 3.91 2.48
CA GLY A 44 15.95 3.44 3.58
C GLY A 44 15.40 3.79 4.95
N TYR A 45 15.98 3.19 5.98
CA TYR A 45 15.68 3.51 7.38
C TYR A 45 16.87 3.14 8.27
N THR A 46 17.00 3.86 9.37
CA THR A 46 17.92 3.59 10.48
C THR A 46 17.09 3.23 11.72
N LYS A 47 17.74 3.09 12.88
CA LYS A 47 17.05 2.92 14.15
C LYS A 47 16.14 4.11 14.50
N THR A 48 16.47 5.32 14.04
CA THR A 48 15.83 6.56 14.48
C THR A 48 15.10 7.31 13.39
N GLU A 49 15.30 6.96 12.12
CA GLU A 49 14.73 7.71 10.98
C GLU A 49 14.32 6.78 9.85
N LEU A 50 13.27 7.16 9.13
CA LEU A 50 12.88 6.61 7.84
C LEU A 50 13.14 7.65 6.74
N THR A 51 13.68 7.22 5.60
CA THR A 51 13.87 8.07 4.42
C THR A 51 12.80 7.75 3.39
N LEU A 52 12.01 8.76 3.03
CA LEU A 52 10.92 8.70 2.07
C LEU A 52 11.28 9.57 0.86
N LYS A 53 11.43 8.94 -0.30
CA LYS A 53 11.66 9.65 -1.56
C LYS A 53 10.33 10.12 -2.14
N ARG A 54 10.21 11.42 -2.40
CA ARG A 54 9.02 12.09 -2.91
C ARG A 54 9.40 12.91 -4.15
N GLY A 55 9.22 12.33 -5.33
CA GLY A 55 9.67 12.93 -6.58
C GLY A 55 11.20 13.12 -6.60
N ALA A 56 11.65 14.38 -6.65
CA ALA A 56 13.07 14.74 -6.66
C ALA A 56 13.67 15.00 -5.27
N SER A 57 12.88 14.90 -4.20
CA SER A 57 13.30 15.22 -2.84
C SER A 57 13.26 14.00 -1.93
N ASP A 58 14.20 13.92 -1.00
CA ASP A 58 14.20 12.93 0.08
C ASP A 58 13.76 13.60 1.38
N VAL A 59 12.80 12.99 2.07
CA VAL A 59 12.28 13.44 3.35
C VAL A 59 12.70 12.44 4.42
N LYS A 60 13.34 12.94 5.48
CA LYS A 60 13.66 12.14 6.67
C LYS A 60 12.57 12.33 7.71
N ILE A 61 12.03 11.22 8.19
CA ILE A 61 10.93 11.18 9.16
C ILE A 61 11.45 10.46 10.42
N PRO A 62 11.45 11.10 11.60
CA PRO A 62 11.82 10.45 12.84
C PRO A 62 10.92 9.23 13.14
N ALA A 63 11.51 8.12 13.55
CA ALA A 63 10.78 6.87 13.78
C ALA A 63 9.72 6.98 14.90
N ASN A 64 9.94 7.87 15.87
CA ASN A 64 8.99 8.14 16.96
C ASN A 64 7.76 8.95 16.51
N GLU A 65 7.77 9.52 15.31
CA GLU A 65 6.62 10.25 14.76
C GLU A 65 5.74 9.36 13.86
N ILE A 66 6.25 8.18 13.46
CA ILE A 66 5.58 7.27 12.54
C ILE A 66 4.59 6.40 13.31
N GLU A 67 3.31 6.57 13.02
CA GLU A 67 2.27 5.68 13.51
C GLU A 67 2.25 4.36 12.73
N ARG A 68 2.27 4.45 11.40
CA ARG A 68 2.17 3.29 10.52
C ARG A 68 2.73 3.58 9.14
N VAL A 69 3.36 2.56 8.57
CA VAL A 69 3.66 2.50 7.14
C VAL A 69 2.65 1.57 6.47
N ARG A 70 1.93 2.07 5.47
CA ARG A 70 1.17 1.26 4.52
C ARG A 70 2.04 1.09 3.28
N TRP A 71 2.39 -0.14 2.99
CA TRP A 71 3.28 -0.47 1.87
C TRP A 71 2.51 -0.53 0.56
N ASP A 72 3.17 -0.23 -0.55
CA ASP A 72 2.64 -0.55 -1.87
C ASP A 72 2.43 -2.07 -2.01
N GLY A 73 1.34 -2.44 -2.70
CA GLY A 73 0.96 -3.83 -2.92
C GLY A 73 0.61 -4.62 -1.65
N GLU A 74 0.36 -3.93 -0.52
CA GLU A 74 0.01 -4.59 0.73
C GLU A 74 -1.25 -5.47 0.58
N PRO A 75 -1.18 -6.79 0.91
CA PRO A 75 -2.31 -7.68 0.75
C PRO A 75 -3.42 -7.37 1.76
N PRO A 76 -4.70 -7.57 1.42
CA PRO A 76 -5.83 -7.31 2.32
C PRO A 76 -5.72 -8.01 3.68
N GLN A 77 -5.10 -9.20 3.70
CA GLN A 77 -4.85 -10.00 4.90
C GLN A 77 -4.07 -9.21 5.95
N LEU A 78 -3.19 -8.30 5.56
CA LEU A 78 -2.42 -7.53 6.53
C LEU A 78 -3.29 -6.55 7.32
N ASN A 79 -4.29 -5.94 6.68
CA ASN A 79 -5.25 -5.11 7.40
C ASN A 79 -6.11 -5.95 8.36
N ILE A 80 -6.53 -7.15 7.95
CA ILE A 80 -7.27 -8.08 8.81
C ILE A 80 -6.42 -8.47 10.03
N ALA A 81 -5.16 -8.86 9.82
CA ALA A 81 -4.22 -9.22 10.88
C ALA A 81 -4.06 -8.11 11.92
N ARG A 82 -3.86 -6.86 11.45
CA ARG A 82 -3.72 -5.69 12.34
C ARG A 82 -4.99 -5.45 13.17
N ASN A 83 -6.17 -5.58 12.57
CA ASN A 83 -7.44 -5.44 13.31
C ASN A 83 -7.59 -6.54 14.36
N GLN A 84 -7.27 -7.80 14.03
CA GLN A 84 -7.30 -8.89 15.00
C GLN A 84 -6.32 -8.65 16.16
N GLU A 85 -5.10 -8.20 15.87
CA GLU A 85 -4.10 -7.87 16.90
C GLU A 85 -4.58 -6.72 17.80
N GLN A 86 -5.15 -5.66 17.22
CA GLN A 86 -5.71 -4.53 17.97
C GLN A 86 -6.86 -4.95 18.89
N ASN A 87 -7.68 -5.92 18.47
CA ASN A 87 -8.76 -6.48 19.26
C ASN A 87 -8.28 -7.54 20.29
N GLY A 88 -6.98 -7.80 20.38
CA GLY A 88 -6.40 -8.80 21.30
C GLY A 88 -6.54 -10.25 20.83
N ASN A 89 -7.07 -10.49 19.63
CA ASN A 89 -7.19 -11.82 19.04
C ASN A 89 -5.87 -12.22 18.36
N TYR A 90 -4.84 -12.45 19.18
CA TYR A 90 -3.47 -12.68 18.68
C TYR A 90 -3.32 -13.96 17.86
N ALA A 91 -4.07 -15.02 18.16
CA ALA A 91 -4.04 -16.26 17.39
C ALA A 91 -4.50 -16.03 15.94
N ALA A 92 -5.65 -15.37 15.75
CA ALA A 92 -6.13 -15.02 14.42
C ALA A 92 -5.22 -14.02 13.71
N ALA A 93 -4.63 -13.07 14.45
CA ALA A 93 -3.67 -12.12 13.89
C ALA A 93 -2.45 -12.83 13.29
N LEU A 94 -1.87 -13.80 14.02
CA LEU A 94 -0.70 -14.55 13.56
C LEU A 94 -0.99 -15.39 12.30
N GLU A 95 -2.18 -15.97 12.20
CA GLU A 95 -2.61 -16.68 10.99
C GLU A 95 -2.72 -15.75 9.78
N GLU A 96 -3.31 -14.58 9.95
CA GLU A 96 -3.46 -13.59 8.87
C GLU A 96 -2.11 -12.97 8.47
N TYR A 97 -1.21 -12.72 9.43
CA TYR A 97 0.16 -12.29 9.13
C TYR A 97 0.88 -13.32 8.25
N LYS A 98 0.74 -14.61 8.54
CA LYS A 98 1.32 -15.69 7.72
C LYS A 98 0.75 -15.70 6.31
N LYS A 99 -0.56 -15.44 6.14
CA LYS A 99 -1.17 -15.35 4.81
C LYS A 99 -0.65 -14.14 4.02
N ALA A 100 -0.35 -13.03 4.69
CA ALA A 100 0.20 -11.82 4.07
C ALA A 100 1.66 -11.97 3.58
N GLU A 101 2.43 -12.96 4.05
CA GLU A 101 3.83 -13.14 3.66
C GLU A 101 4.01 -13.51 2.18
N GLY A 102 3.04 -14.23 1.59
CA GLY A 102 3.15 -14.81 0.24
C GLY A 102 3.35 -13.78 -0.87
N SER A 103 2.81 -12.58 -0.71
CA SER A 103 2.90 -11.47 -1.68
C SER A 103 3.69 -10.28 -1.17
N ALA A 104 4.44 -10.44 -0.07
CA ALA A 104 5.09 -9.31 0.59
C ALA A 104 6.35 -8.83 -0.13
N SER A 105 6.47 -7.51 -0.32
CA SER A 105 7.72 -6.86 -0.73
C SER A 105 8.84 -7.09 0.31
N PRO A 106 10.13 -6.92 -0.04
CA PRO A 106 11.23 -7.11 0.91
C PRO A 106 11.10 -6.25 2.18
N ASN A 107 10.63 -5.01 2.03
CA ASN A 107 10.37 -4.11 3.16
C ASN A 107 9.20 -4.61 4.00
N LEU A 108 8.11 -5.02 3.34
CA LEU A 108 6.96 -5.56 4.05
C LEU A 108 7.29 -6.85 4.81
N LYS A 109 8.16 -7.72 4.28
CA LYS A 109 8.61 -8.94 4.98
C LYS A 109 9.29 -8.62 6.32
N LYS A 110 10.17 -7.62 6.36
CA LYS A 110 10.80 -7.18 7.62
C LYS A 110 9.77 -6.61 8.59
N SER A 111 8.80 -5.84 8.08
CA SER A 111 7.69 -5.34 8.88
C SER A 111 6.83 -6.47 9.45
N LEU A 112 6.54 -7.51 8.64
CA LEU A 112 5.77 -8.68 9.07
C LEU A 112 6.51 -9.45 10.17
N GLN A 113 7.82 -9.66 10.05
CA GLN A 113 8.62 -10.30 11.10
C GLN A 113 8.48 -9.57 12.44
N PHE A 114 8.55 -8.23 12.43
CA PHE A 114 8.34 -7.44 13.64
C PHE A 114 6.91 -7.57 14.18
N MET A 115 5.90 -7.52 13.32
CA MET A 115 4.48 -7.64 13.72
C MET A 115 4.18 -9.01 14.32
N VAL A 116 4.69 -10.09 13.73
CA VAL A 116 4.60 -11.46 14.26
C VAL A 116 5.27 -11.55 15.63
N ALA A 117 6.52 -11.08 15.75
CA ALA A 117 7.23 -11.09 17.03
C ALA A 117 6.48 -10.32 18.13
N ARG A 118 5.93 -9.14 17.79
CA ARG A 118 5.12 -8.33 18.71
C ARG A 118 3.84 -9.04 19.13
N ALA A 119 3.09 -9.63 18.20
CA ALA A 119 1.86 -10.36 18.48
C ALA A 119 2.13 -11.59 19.35
N THR A 120 3.19 -12.37 19.06
CA THR A 120 3.62 -13.51 19.88
C THR A 120 4.01 -13.09 21.30
N ALA A 121 4.75 -11.99 21.45
CA ALA A 121 5.12 -11.46 22.77
C ALA A 121 3.88 -11.00 23.56
N ARG A 122 2.87 -10.45 22.89
CA ARG A 122 1.61 -10.05 23.52
C ARG A 122 0.71 -11.22 23.87
N SER A 123 0.70 -12.30 23.08
CA SER A 123 -0.09 -13.50 23.38
C SER A 123 0.42 -14.30 24.58
N ALA A 124 1.68 -14.09 24.96
CA ALA A 124 2.31 -14.76 26.10
C ALA A 124 2.13 -14.03 27.44
N LYS A 125 1.46 -12.86 27.43
CA LYS A 125 1.13 -12.06 28.62
C LYS A 125 -0.32 -12.29 29.01
#